data_AF-A0A3B8WFB3-F1
#
_entry.id   AF-A0A3B8WFB3-F1
#
_cell.length_a   1.000
_cell.length_b   1.000
_cell.length_c   1.000
_cell.angle_alpha   90.00
_cell.angle_beta   90.00
_cell.angle_gamma   90.00
#
_symmetry.space_group_name_H-M   'P 1'
#
loop_
_entity.id
_entity.type
_entity.pdbx_description
1 polymer ?
#
loop_
_entity_poly.entity_id
_entity_poly.type
_entity_poly.pdbx_seq_one_letter_code
_entity_poly.pdbx_strand_id
1 'polypeptide(L)'
;LGFSICRETMALMRQMVTSGELGDLVPERVWQEVQRALHEQAPGVFFDVLRELGALKVLIPELTDDQAFRQGLSALQCIHRKQGSTAQHYAALLS
;
A
#
# COMPACT_ATOMS: atom_id res chain seq x y z
N LEU A 1 12.31 -12.31 -2.20
CA LEU A 1 12.72 -12.21 -0.78
C LEU A 1 11.75 -13.07 0.03
N GLY A 2 12.21 -14.17 0.63
CA GLY A 2 11.39 -15.03 1.50
C GLY A 2 11.21 -14.44 2.91
N PHE A 3 11.06 -13.12 3.00
CA PHE A 3 10.86 -12.42 4.27
C PHE A 3 9.38 -12.49 4.66
N SER A 4 9.11 -12.66 5.94
CA SER A 4 7.76 -12.64 6.49
C SER A 4 7.77 -11.83 7.77
N ILE A 5 6.74 -11.01 7.95
CA ILE A 5 6.60 -10.21 9.17
C ILE A 5 6.22 -11.16 10.31
N CYS A 6 6.92 -11.07 11.44
CA CYS A 6 6.61 -11.86 12.61
C CYS A 6 5.16 -11.60 13.06
N ARG A 7 4.46 -12.64 13.54
CA ARG A 7 3.03 -12.54 13.92
C ARG A 7 2.79 -11.47 14.98
N GLU A 8 3.70 -11.34 15.93
CA GLU A 8 3.63 -10.34 17.00
C GLU A 8 3.76 -8.92 16.44
N THR A 9 4.64 -8.72 15.46
CA THR A 9 4.79 -7.43 14.76
C THR A 9 3.52 -7.08 13.98
N MET A 10 2.92 -8.05 13.28
CA MET A 10 1.63 -7.83 12.60
C MET A 10 0.51 -7.48 13.58
N ALA A 11 0.46 -8.13 14.74
CA ALA A 11 -0.51 -7.84 15.78
C ALA A 11 -0.33 -6.42 16.33
N LEU A 12 0.91 -6.01 16.63
CA LEU A 12 1.23 -4.66 17.09
C LEU A 12 0.85 -3.60 16.06
N MET A 13 1.23 -3.78 14.79
CA MET A 13 0.87 -2.85 13.72
C MET A 13 -0.65 -2.75 13.52
N ARG A 14 -1.37 -3.87 13.63
CA ARG A 14 -2.83 -3.88 13.56
C ARG A 14 -3.45 -3.10 14.72
N GLN A 15 -2.91 -3.24 15.93
CA GLN A 15 -3.35 -2.45 17.09
C GLN A 15 -3.20 -0.94 16.83
N MET A 16 -2.05 -0.51 16.31
CA MET A 16 -1.80 0.90 15.95
C MET A 16 -2.78 1.42 14.88
N VAL A 17 -3.16 0.57 13.92
CA VAL A 17 -4.20 0.94 12.93
C VAL A 17 -5.56 1.08 13.61
N THR A 18 -5.94 0.13 14.47
CA THR A 18 -7.24 0.16 15.15
C THR A 18 -7.36 1.25 16.22
N SER A 19 -6.24 1.70 16.80
CA SER A 19 -6.21 2.82 17.76
C SER A 19 -6.41 4.19 17.09
N GLY A 20 -6.34 4.25 15.76
CA GLY A 20 -6.50 5.48 14.98
C GLY A 20 -5.22 6.28 14.79
N GLU A 21 -4.06 5.75 15.21
CA GLU A 21 -2.75 6.44 15.11
C GLU A 21 -2.37 6.83 13.67
N LEU A 22 -2.95 6.16 12.66
CA LEU A 22 -2.76 6.54 11.26
C LEU A 22 -3.30 7.93 10.93
N GLY A 23 -4.34 8.39 11.63
CA GLY A 23 -4.90 9.73 11.47
C GLY A 23 -3.98 10.83 11.99
N ASP A 24 -3.04 10.50 12.88
CA ASP A 24 -2.06 11.44 13.43
C ASP A 24 -0.83 11.60 12.53
N LEU A 25 -0.71 10.78 11.47
CA LEU A 25 0.39 10.86 10.52
C LEU A 25 0.24 12.08 9.62
N VAL A 26 1.34 12.80 9.43
CA VAL A 26 1.40 13.94 8.49
C VAL A 26 1.18 13.44 7.06
N PRO A 27 0.15 13.91 6.33
CA PRO A 27 -0.19 13.42 4.99
C PRO A 27 0.97 13.48 3.99
N GLU A 28 1.80 14.52 4.04
CA GLU A 28 2.96 14.68 3.16
C GLU A 28 3.99 13.56 3.37
N ARG A 29 4.20 13.14 4.63
CA ARG A 29 5.11 12.03 4.95
C ARG A 29 4.55 10.70 4.48
N VAL A 30 3.25 10.48 4.69
CA VAL A 30 2.56 9.30 4.18
C VAL A 30 2.72 9.22 2.66
N TRP A 31 2.51 10.34 1.96
CA TRP A 31 2.66 10.36 0.51
C TRP A 31 4.10 10.06 0.07
N GLN A 32 5.12 10.62 0.71
CA GLN A 32 6.52 10.30 0.41
C GLN A 32 6.83 8.80 0.55
N GLU A 33 6.30 8.16 1.59
CA GLU A 33 6.44 6.73 1.82
C GLU A 33 5.74 5.89 0.75
N VAL A 34 4.52 6.28 0.36
CA VAL A 34 3.79 5.64 -0.76
C VAL A 34 4.56 5.79 -2.06
N GLN A 35 5.06 7.00 -2.36
CA GLN A 35 5.85 7.24 -3.58
C GLN A 35 7.10 6.36 -3.62
N ARG A 36 7.81 6.21 -2.50
CA ARG A 36 8.95 5.31 -2.41
C ARG A 36 8.53 3.87 -2.67
N ALA A 37 7.48 3.40 -2.00
CA ALA A 37 6.97 2.04 -2.12
C ALA A 37 6.58 1.67 -3.57
N LEU A 38 6.04 2.61 -4.36
CA LEU A 38 5.69 2.38 -5.77
C LEU A 38 6.88 2.06 -6.67
N HIS A 39 8.09 2.46 -6.27
CA HIS A 39 9.34 2.22 -7.01
C HIS A 39 10.19 1.07 -6.44
N GLU A 40 9.79 0.48 -5.32
CA GLU A 40 10.46 -0.70 -4.77
C GLU A 40 10.27 -1.93 -5.66
N GLN A 41 11.16 -2.92 -5.55
CA GLN A 41 11.18 -4.11 -6.43
C GLN A 41 9.86 -4.91 -6.47
N ALA A 42 9.08 -4.85 -5.39
CA ALA A 42 7.81 -5.55 -5.24
C ALA A 42 6.77 -4.61 -4.60
N PRO A 43 6.27 -3.61 -5.35
CA PRO A 43 5.46 -2.54 -4.76
C PRO A 43 4.11 -3.05 -4.25
N GLY A 44 3.60 -4.15 -4.82
CA GLY A 44 2.35 -4.78 -4.37
C GLY A 44 2.39 -5.28 -2.93
N VAL A 45 3.55 -5.71 -2.42
CA VAL A 45 3.69 -6.21 -1.03
C VAL A 45 3.34 -5.12 -0.02
N PHE A 46 3.69 -3.87 -0.29
CA PHE A 46 3.35 -2.74 0.57
C PHE A 46 1.83 -2.60 0.72
N PHE A 47 1.09 -2.65 -0.39
CA PHE A 47 -0.37 -2.54 -0.38
C PHE A 47 -1.07 -3.77 0.19
N ASP A 48 -0.51 -4.96 -0.02
CA ASP A 48 -1.03 -6.20 0.60
C ASP A 48 -0.96 -6.12 2.13
N VAL A 49 0.16 -5.64 2.68
CA VAL A 49 0.31 -5.45 4.13
C VAL A 49 -0.67 -4.38 4.63
N LEU A 50 -0.80 -3.24 3.94
CA LEU A 50 -1.79 -2.22 4.32
C LEU A 50 -3.22 -2.76 4.31
N ARG A 51 -3.56 -3.63 3.33
CA ARG A 51 -4.87 -4.28 3.27
C ARG A 51 -5.08 -5.22 4.45
N GLU A 52 -4.09 -6.06 4.76
CA GLU A 52 -4.15 -7.01 5.87
C GLU A 52 -4.28 -6.31 7.24
N LEU A 53 -3.66 -5.14 7.38
CA LEU A 53 -3.76 -4.31 8.58
C LEU A 53 -5.08 -3.52 8.65
N GLY A 54 -5.83 -3.41 7.55
CA GLY A 54 -7.02 -2.56 7.45
C GLY A 54 -6.72 -1.08 7.26
N ALA A 55 -5.45 -0.72 7.02
CA ALA A 55 -4.96 0.65 6.87
C ALA A 55 -5.46 1.33 5.58
N LEU A 56 -5.77 0.56 4.52
CA LEU A 56 -6.27 1.12 3.26
C LEU A 56 -7.54 1.95 3.44
N LYS A 57 -8.40 1.59 4.38
CA LYS A 57 -9.64 2.33 4.68
C LYS A 57 -9.38 3.78 5.09
N VAL A 58 -8.21 4.05 5.66
CA VAL A 58 -7.78 5.38 6.11
C VAL A 58 -6.94 6.07 5.05
N LEU A 59 -6.02 5.34 4.42
CA LEU A 59 -5.01 5.94 3.54
C LEU A 59 -5.45 6.05 2.08
N ILE A 60 -6.10 5.02 1.54
CA ILE A 60 -6.51 4.94 0.12
C ILE A 60 -7.84 4.16 0.05
N PRO A 61 -8.97 4.78 0.44
CA PRO A 61 -10.26 4.09 0.55
C PRO A 61 -10.70 3.39 -0.74
N GLU A 62 -10.33 3.93 -1.90
CA GLU A 62 -10.61 3.40 -3.24
C GLU A 62 -10.08 1.97 -3.45
N LEU A 63 -9.04 1.58 -2.70
CA LEU A 63 -8.43 0.25 -2.76
C LEU A 63 -9.01 -0.75 -1.75
N THR A 64 -10.05 -0.36 -1.01
CA THR A 64 -10.67 -1.26 -0.02
C THR A 64 -11.51 -2.34 -0.69
N ASP A 65 -12.07 -2.07 -1.88
CA ASP A 65 -12.81 -3.05 -2.65
C ASP A 65 -11.89 -4.14 -3.23
N ASP A 66 -12.28 -5.41 -3.09
CA ASP A 66 -11.45 -6.56 -3.49
C ASP A 66 -11.23 -6.64 -5.02
N GLN A 67 -12.18 -6.16 -5.82
CA GLN A 67 -12.03 -6.13 -7.27
C GLN A 67 -11.09 -4.99 -7.67
N ALA A 68 -11.35 -3.78 -7.18
CA ALA A 68 -10.51 -2.60 -7.42
C ALA A 68 -9.06 -2.86 -6.98
N PHE A 69 -8.85 -3.44 -5.80
CA PHE A 69 -7.52 -3.77 -5.29
C PHE A 69 -6.76 -4.72 -6.23
N ARG A 70 -7.41 -5.80 -6.68
CA ARG A 70 -6.78 -6.78 -7.58
C ARG A 70 -6.46 -6.18 -8.95
N GLN A 71 -7.36 -5.37 -9.48
CA GLN A 71 -7.17 -4.68 -10.76
C GLN A 71 -6.01 -3.68 -10.67
N GLY A 72 -6.03 -2.81 -9.65
CA GLY A 72 -4.99 -1.83 -9.37
C GLY A 72 -3.62 -2.46 -9.18
N LEU A 73 -3.50 -3.56 -8.42
CA LEU A 73 -2.23 -4.26 -8.26
C LEU A 73 -1.73 -4.89 -9.57
N SER A 74 -2.60 -5.47 -10.38
CA SER A 74 -2.23 -6.03 -11.68
C SER A 74 -1.72 -4.93 -12.63
N ALA A 75 -2.40 -3.79 -12.66
CA ALA A 75 -1.99 -2.65 -13.47
C ALA A 75 -0.68 -2.03 -12.97
N LEU A 76 -0.51 -1.86 -11.66
CA LEU A 76 0.73 -1.42 -11.03
C LEU A 76 1.92 -2.31 -11.42
N GLN A 77 1.76 -3.63 -11.37
CA GLN A 77 2.81 -4.58 -11.77
C GLN A 77 3.22 -4.42 -13.25
N CYS A 78 2.25 -4.12 -14.13
CA CYS A 78 2.52 -3.88 -15.55
C CYS A 78 3.35 -2.59 -15.76
N ILE A 79 2.98 -1.49 -15.09
CA ILE A 79 3.70 -0.22 -15.18
C ILE A 79 5.08 -0.31 -14.52
N HIS A 80 5.19 -1.00 -13.38
CA HIS A 80 6.45 -1.18 -12.68
C HIS A 80 7.47 -1.91 -13.55
N ARG A 81 7.06 -2.97 -14.26
CA ARG A 81 7.94 -3.67 -15.22
C ARG A 81 8.43 -2.76 -16.35
N LYS A 82 7.64 -1.74 -16.71
CA LYS A 82 8.00 -0.75 -17.73
C LYS A 82 8.76 0.46 -17.16
N GLN A 83 9.11 0.44 -15.87
CA GLN A 83 9.78 1.54 -15.16
C GLN A 83 9.02 2.87 -15.32
N GLY A 84 7.70 2.82 -15.14
CA GLY A 84 6.85 4.00 -15.25
C GLY A 84 7.16 5.06 -14.19
N SER A 85 6.69 6.28 -14.44
CA SER A 85 6.79 7.38 -13.47
C SER A 85 5.88 7.15 -12.26
N THR A 86 6.10 7.89 -11.18
CA THR A 86 5.22 7.87 -10.00
C THR A 86 3.76 8.13 -10.35
N ALA A 87 3.50 9.07 -11.27
CA ALA A 87 2.15 9.37 -11.74
C ALA A 87 1.52 8.18 -12.48
N GLN A 88 2.29 7.47 -13.31
CA GLN A 88 1.81 6.27 -14.01
C GLN A 88 1.54 5.12 -13.04
N HIS A 89 2.40 4.90 -12.04
CA HIS A 89 2.18 3.90 -11.00
C HIS A 89 0.91 4.19 -10.19
N TYR A 90 0.74 5.44 -9.76
CA TYR A 90 -0.43 5.85 -8.99
C TYR A 90 -1.73 5.77 -9.80
N ALA A 91 -1.71 6.22 -11.06
CA ALA A 91 -2.87 6.10 -11.95
C ALA A 91 -3.24 4.63 -12.22
N ALA A 92 -2.24 3.75 -12.38
CA ALA A 92 -2.47 2.32 -12.54
C ALA A 92 -3.01 1.67 -11.27
N LEU A 93 -2.66 2.17 -10.08
CA LEU A 93 -3.19 1.64 -8.84
C LEU A 93 -4.70 1.92 -8.71
N LEU A 94 -5.19 3.03 -9.26
CA LEU A 94 -6.58 3.47 -9.16
C LEU A 94 -7.44 3.17 -10.42
N SER A 95 -6.94 2.34 -11.33
CA SER A 95 -7.59 2.01 -12.60
C SER A 95 -8.61 0.87 -12.51
#